data_AF-A0AAD7IE27-F1
#
_entry.id   AF-A0AAD7IE27-F1
#
_cell.length_a   1.000
_cell.length_b   1.000
_cell.length_c   1.000
_cell.angle_alpha   90.00
_cell.angle_beta   90.00
_cell.angle_gamma   90.00
#
_symmetry.space_group_name_H-M   'P 1'
#
loop_
_entity.id
_entity.type
_entity.pdbx_description
1 polymer ?
#
loop_
_entity_poly.entity_id
_entity_poly.type
_entity_poly.pdbx_seq_one_letter_code
_entity_poly.pdbx_strand_id
1 'polypeptide(L)'
;MSLQRLYKAFVAVVSSRLVPSASPKFQVATPLPQSTTRLGPNVTATSLVHARSRCRMFSDLPLDLVLEIMGWCSPHDLLALQNACSTFCSLLLNNHHIWRLARASGFPLPIAAPSEEWLFVTPSATVCRRPTQELPYSYSLGIRLCSASCSYYLLRVCPGDVDEYIAQDWAILSTRPDNMDDVYALMLQATPYLEGTAESPMYRPSGIHDALKELYAAANSGGLDLLELNWKQRAAAMPIFMAMAETLQDATRRYRAKKELVEARNRSLLAAIARENKVTFDQLITSRTLVRYVNTFARDLTCMTLQAWATISEACLAEIQWLRTPKARIRCTLCRPERKQTYTWAGLQAHMRAIHPELHSTIALKVHICALCPNATRFPRSKDLKYHVRNVHSSTRTDL
;
A
#
# COMPACT_ATOMS: atom_id res chain seq x y z
N MET A 1 11.50 8.30 -14.29
CA MET A 1 12.76 7.90 -14.98
C MET A 1 12.56 6.51 -15.56
N SER A 2 12.89 6.26 -16.84
CA SER A 2 12.78 4.91 -17.42
C SER A 2 13.95 4.02 -16.99
N LEU A 3 13.72 2.71 -16.87
CA LEU A 3 14.75 1.68 -16.60
C LEU A 3 15.98 1.79 -17.52
N GLN A 4 15.76 2.26 -18.74
CA GLN A 4 16.82 2.52 -19.72
C GLN A 4 17.71 3.72 -19.36
N ARG A 5 17.20 4.72 -18.62
CA ARG A 5 18.00 5.83 -18.08
C ARG A 5 18.81 5.41 -16.85
N LEU A 6 18.28 4.51 -16.02
CA LEU A 6 19.02 3.90 -14.91
C LEU A 6 20.19 3.03 -15.42
N TYR A 7 19.95 2.24 -16.47
CA TYR A 7 21.01 1.46 -17.12
C TYR A 7 22.09 2.35 -17.76
N LYS A 8 21.71 3.45 -18.42
CA LYS A 8 22.68 4.41 -19.00
C LYS A 8 23.47 5.17 -17.94
N ALA A 9 22.85 5.56 -16.83
CA ALA A 9 23.54 6.17 -15.69
C ALA A 9 24.52 5.19 -15.03
N PHE A 10 24.13 3.92 -14.90
CA PHE A 10 24.98 2.84 -14.40
C PHE A 10 26.22 2.61 -15.27
N VAL A 11 26.05 2.50 -16.60
CA VAL A 11 27.18 2.34 -17.54
C VAL A 11 28.12 3.56 -17.48
N ALA A 12 27.59 4.77 -17.40
CA ALA A 12 28.41 5.99 -17.30
C ALA A 12 29.27 6.04 -16.02
N VAL A 13 28.72 5.63 -14.88
CA VAL A 13 29.44 5.60 -13.60
C VAL A 13 30.52 4.53 -13.60
N VAL A 14 30.23 3.34 -14.13
CA VAL A 14 31.20 2.23 -14.21
C VAL A 14 32.33 2.53 -15.19
N SER A 15 32.03 3.12 -16.36
CA SER A 15 33.06 3.51 -17.34
C SER A 15 33.95 4.66 -16.88
N SER A 16 33.44 5.57 -16.04
CA SER A 16 34.24 6.69 -15.50
C SER A 16 35.28 6.29 -14.44
N ARG A 17 35.20 5.05 -13.91
CA ARG A 17 36.09 4.55 -12.85
C ARG A 17 37.14 3.55 -13.35
N LEU A 18 37.16 3.26 -14.65
CA LEU A 18 38.10 2.34 -15.28
C LEU A 18 38.98 3.09 -16.30
N VAL A 19 39.79 4.04 -15.82
CA VAL A 19 40.98 4.50 -16.54
C VAL A 19 42.19 4.31 -15.62
N PRO A 20 43.24 3.59 -16.05
CA PRO A 20 44.45 3.45 -15.25
C PRO A 20 45.26 4.74 -15.33
N SER A 21 45.28 5.53 -14.25
CA SER A 21 46.15 6.69 -14.13
C SER A 21 47.53 6.26 -13.63
N ALA A 22 48.54 6.59 -14.43
CA ALA A 22 49.94 6.44 -14.12
C ALA A 22 50.34 7.29 -12.90
N SER A 23 51.18 6.70 -12.05
CA SER A 23 51.85 7.33 -10.89
C SER A 23 52.46 8.70 -11.19
N PRO A 24 52.44 9.62 -10.22
CA PRO A 24 53.72 9.96 -9.58
C PRO A 24 53.69 10.30 -8.07
N LYS A 25 54.77 9.86 -7.42
CA LYS A 25 55.60 10.47 -6.37
C LYS A 25 54.93 11.11 -5.13
N PHE A 26 55.15 10.40 -4.02
CA PHE A 26 55.15 10.79 -2.61
C PHE A 26 55.54 12.24 -2.31
N GLN A 27 54.71 12.91 -1.49
CA GLN A 27 55.18 13.75 -0.39
C GLN A 27 54.32 13.50 0.87
N VAL A 28 54.99 13.59 2.00
CA VAL A 28 54.60 13.18 3.36
C VAL A 28 53.78 14.27 4.05
N ALA A 29 52.62 13.90 4.63
CA ALA A 29 52.00 14.64 5.74
C ALA A 29 51.10 13.72 6.59
N THR A 30 51.49 13.61 7.86
CA THR A 30 50.83 13.34 9.16
C THR A 30 49.45 12.62 9.22
N PRO A 31 49.25 11.61 10.11
CA PRO A 31 48.07 10.75 10.11
C PRO A 31 46.89 11.29 10.93
N LEU A 32 45.67 11.13 10.39
CA LEU A 32 44.41 11.19 11.15
C LEU A 32 44.03 9.79 11.71
N PRO A 33 43.26 9.71 12.80
CA PRO A 33 43.01 8.47 13.52
C PRO A 33 42.05 7.53 12.78
N GLN A 34 42.43 6.25 12.78
CA GLN A 34 41.62 5.15 12.26
C GLN A 34 40.43 4.88 13.20
N SER A 35 39.21 5.10 12.73
CA SER A 35 38.01 4.45 13.30
C SER A 35 37.75 3.14 12.57
N THR A 36 38.22 2.05 13.16
CA THR A 36 37.86 0.68 12.79
C THR A 36 36.52 0.32 13.40
N THR A 37 35.43 0.47 12.65
CA THR A 37 34.16 -0.18 13.02
C THR A 37 34.10 -1.52 12.32
N ARG A 38 34.49 -2.58 13.03
CA ARG A 38 34.28 -3.98 12.61
C ARG A 38 32.77 -4.27 12.60
N LEU A 39 32.23 -4.66 11.45
CA LEU A 39 30.93 -5.33 11.37
C LEU A 39 31.07 -6.72 12.00
N GLY A 40 30.24 -7.02 13.00
CA GLY A 40 30.26 -8.28 13.74
C GLY A 40 29.79 -9.48 12.90
N PRO A 41 30.32 -10.69 13.15
CA PRO A 41 29.96 -11.90 12.41
C PRO A 41 28.74 -12.55 13.09
N ASN A 42 27.53 -12.18 12.69
CA ASN A 42 26.34 -12.98 13.02
C ASN A 42 25.22 -12.73 12.01
N VAL A 43 25.46 -13.21 10.78
CA VAL A 43 24.38 -13.51 9.83
C VAL A 43 24.60 -14.98 9.45
N THR A 44 23.72 -15.86 9.90
CA THR A 44 23.80 -17.29 9.58
C THR A 44 23.57 -17.50 8.09
N ALA A 45 24.66 -17.79 7.36
CA ALA A 45 24.71 -18.01 5.92
C ALA A 45 23.69 -19.06 5.42
N THR A 46 23.21 -19.94 6.29
CA THR A 46 22.31 -21.06 6.00
C THR A 46 20.90 -20.61 5.57
N SER A 47 20.37 -19.51 6.13
CA SER A 47 19.04 -18.98 5.74
C SER A 47 19.06 -18.27 4.37
N LEU A 48 20.23 -17.77 3.97
CA LEU A 48 20.44 -16.98 2.74
C LEU A 48 20.63 -17.86 1.49
N VAL A 49 21.20 -19.05 1.65
CA VAL A 49 21.33 -20.03 0.56
C VAL A 49 19.95 -20.49 0.06
N HIS A 50 18.97 -20.62 0.95
CA HIS A 50 17.60 -20.98 0.57
C HIS A 50 16.85 -19.84 -0.13
N ALA A 51 17.07 -18.58 0.30
CA ALA A 51 16.52 -17.39 -0.34
C ALA A 51 16.95 -17.22 -1.81
N ARG A 52 18.19 -17.61 -2.14
CA ARG A 52 18.77 -17.56 -3.49
C ARG A 52 18.07 -18.47 -4.51
N SER A 53 17.43 -19.55 -4.06
CA SER A 53 16.88 -20.58 -4.96
C SER A 53 15.59 -20.21 -5.71
N ARG A 54 14.91 -19.10 -5.36
CA ARG A 54 13.56 -18.78 -5.87
C ARG A 54 13.42 -17.45 -6.62
N CYS A 55 14.41 -16.58 -6.59
CA CYS A 55 14.41 -15.31 -7.32
C CYS A 55 15.59 -15.26 -8.29
N ARG A 56 15.43 -15.87 -9.48
CA ARG A 56 16.48 -15.96 -10.52
C ARG A 56 16.99 -14.60 -11.00
N MET A 57 16.24 -13.52 -10.77
CA MET A 57 16.64 -12.17 -11.19
C MET A 57 17.88 -11.62 -10.49
N PHE A 58 18.26 -12.19 -9.34
CA PHE A 58 19.39 -11.71 -8.52
C PHE A 58 20.35 -12.85 -8.13
N SER A 59 20.26 -14.03 -8.75
CA SER A 59 21.15 -15.15 -8.43
C SER A 59 22.62 -14.82 -8.68
N ASP A 60 22.88 -13.93 -9.63
CA ASP A 60 24.21 -13.64 -10.15
C ASP A 60 24.82 -12.37 -9.52
N LEU A 61 24.04 -11.64 -8.70
CA LEU A 61 24.49 -10.44 -8.02
C LEU A 61 24.92 -10.76 -6.56
N PRO A 62 26.09 -10.28 -6.10
CA PRO A 62 26.45 -10.26 -4.69
C PRO A 62 25.34 -9.63 -3.83
N LEU A 63 25.08 -10.21 -2.66
CA LEU A 63 24.02 -9.75 -1.76
C LEU A 63 24.20 -8.27 -1.40
N ASP A 64 25.43 -7.85 -1.13
CA ASP A 64 25.74 -6.47 -0.75
C ASP A 64 25.29 -5.46 -1.83
N LEU A 65 25.46 -5.80 -3.11
CA LEU A 65 24.97 -4.98 -4.22
C LEU A 65 23.44 -4.97 -4.32
N VAL A 66 22.78 -6.09 -4.00
CA VAL A 66 21.31 -6.13 -3.94
C VAL A 66 20.78 -5.25 -2.81
N LEU A 67 21.40 -5.31 -1.63
CA LEU A 67 21.06 -4.46 -0.48
C LEU A 67 21.35 -2.98 -0.77
N GLU A 68 22.45 -2.68 -1.46
CA GLU A 68 22.79 -1.33 -1.89
C GLU A 68 21.74 -0.80 -2.88
N ILE A 69 21.39 -1.56 -3.93
CA ILE A 69 20.33 -1.20 -4.88
C ILE A 69 19.01 -0.93 -4.16
N MET A 70 18.64 -1.77 -3.19
CA MET A 70 17.46 -1.54 -2.35
C MET A 70 17.57 -0.27 -1.49
N GLY A 71 18.76 0.06 -1.00
CA GLY A 71 19.00 1.32 -0.29
C GLY A 71 18.74 2.57 -1.13
N TRP A 72 18.80 2.45 -2.46
CA TRP A 72 18.45 3.50 -3.43
C TRP A 72 16.98 3.49 -3.86
N CYS A 73 16.20 2.47 -3.49
CA CYS A 73 14.77 2.42 -3.78
C CYS A 73 13.99 3.38 -2.87
N SER A 74 12.85 3.88 -3.36
CA SER A 74 11.93 4.61 -2.49
C SER A 74 11.33 3.66 -1.43
N PRO A 75 10.93 4.14 -0.24
CA PRO A 75 10.26 3.31 0.75
C PRO A 75 9.01 2.59 0.20
N HIS A 76 8.30 3.22 -0.74
CA HIS A 76 7.18 2.60 -1.44
C HIS A 76 7.61 1.40 -2.30
N ASP A 77 8.71 1.52 -3.05
CA ASP A 77 9.21 0.43 -3.89
C ASP A 77 9.73 -0.74 -3.03
N LEU A 78 10.35 -0.44 -1.90
CA LEU A 78 10.75 -1.46 -0.92
C LEU A 78 9.54 -2.19 -0.36
N LEU A 79 8.47 -1.47 -0.04
CA LEU A 79 7.21 -2.08 0.42
C LEU A 79 6.57 -2.94 -0.67
N ALA A 80 6.61 -2.50 -1.92
CA ALA A 80 6.12 -3.28 -3.06
C ALA A 80 6.95 -4.56 -3.25
N LEU A 81 8.28 -4.47 -3.12
CA LEU A 81 9.19 -5.63 -3.18
C LEU A 81 8.94 -6.61 -2.03
N GLN A 82 8.80 -6.11 -0.79
CA GLN A 82 8.45 -6.88 0.40
C GLN A 82 7.18 -7.70 0.19
N ASN A 83 6.14 -7.08 -0.37
CA ASN A 83 4.85 -7.72 -0.61
C ASN A 83 4.85 -8.65 -1.83
N ALA A 84 5.74 -8.44 -2.80
CA ALA A 84 5.80 -9.23 -4.02
C ALA A 84 6.47 -10.60 -3.82
N CYS A 85 7.39 -10.73 -2.85
CA CYS A 85 8.19 -11.94 -2.68
C CYS A 85 8.58 -12.17 -1.21
N SER A 86 8.36 -13.39 -0.71
CA SER A 86 8.78 -13.77 0.66
C SER A 86 10.28 -13.63 0.88
N THR A 87 11.09 -13.83 -0.16
CA THR A 87 12.54 -13.62 -0.09
C THR A 87 12.89 -12.15 0.16
N PHE A 88 12.25 -11.21 -0.55
CA PHE A 88 12.46 -9.78 -0.30
C PHE A 88 11.90 -9.37 1.05
N CYS A 89 10.79 -9.96 1.48
CA CYS A 89 10.28 -9.74 2.83
C CYS A 89 11.32 -10.14 3.88
N SER A 90 11.83 -11.36 3.85
CA SER A 90 12.88 -11.81 4.77
C SER A 90 14.14 -10.95 4.68
N LEU A 91 14.55 -10.56 3.47
CA LEU A 91 15.76 -9.76 3.27
C LEU A 91 15.59 -8.34 3.83
N LEU A 92 14.45 -7.69 3.64
CA LEU A 92 14.15 -6.36 4.18
C LEU A 92 13.93 -6.36 5.70
N LEU A 93 13.30 -7.42 6.24
CA LEU A 93 13.14 -7.60 7.68
C LEU A 93 14.48 -7.79 8.39
N ASN A 94 15.41 -8.55 7.79
CA ASN A 94 16.73 -8.78 8.39
C ASN A 94 17.72 -7.62 8.17
N ASN A 95 17.39 -6.63 7.33
CA ASN A 95 18.29 -5.54 6.96
C ASN A 95 17.64 -4.17 7.15
N HIS A 96 17.24 -3.85 8.39
CA HIS A 96 16.55 -2.59 8.73
C HIS A 96 17.30 -1.31 8.34
N HIS A 97 18.61 -1.36 8.14
CA HIS A 97 19.40 -0.21 7.69
C HIS A 97 19.02 0.25 6.27
N ILE A 98 18.50 -0.65 5.42
CA ILE A 98 18.02 -0.31 4.07
C ILE A 98 16.89 0.70 4.13
N TRP A 99 15.95 0.53 5.06
CA TRP A 99 14.88 1.49 5.27
C TRP A 99 15.38 2.86 5.72
N ARG A 100 16.49 2.92 6.47
CA ARG A 100 17.14 4.19 6.83
C ARG A 100 17.75 4.85 5.59
N LEU A 101 18.46 4.09 4.75
CA LEU A 101 19.05 4.59 3.50
C LEU A 101 17.99 5.08 2.51
N ALA A 102 16.91 4.32 2.33
CA ALA A 102 15.79 4.66 1.46
C ALA A 102 15.04 5.93 1.91
N ARG A 103 14.98 6.19 3.23
CA ARG A 103 14.43 7.45 3.77
C ARG A 103 15.42 8.62 3.66
N ALA A 104 16.72 8.34 3.76
CA ALA A 104 17.76 9.37 3.69
C ALA A 104 18.06 9.85 2.26
N SER A 105 17.72 9.07 1.23
CA SER A 105 17.99 9.36 -0.19
C SER A 105 17.12 10.48 -0.79
N GLY A 106 16.46 11.29 0.05
CA GLY A 106 15.90 12.58 -0.37
C GLY A 106 14.59 12.51 -1.14
N PHE A 107 13.94 11.33 -1.22
CA PHE A 107 12.51 11.31 -1.50
C PHE A 107 11.82 12.06 -0.36
N PRO A 108 11.02 13.11 -0.64
CA PRO A 108 10.37 13.87 0.40
C PRO A 108 9.37 12.97 1.12
N LEU A 109 9.81 12.40 2.23
CA LEU A 109 8.96 11.75 3.21
C LEU A 109 9.10 12.51 4.53
N PRO A 110 7.98 12.89 5.14
CA PRO A 110 7.99 13.58 6.42
C PRO A 110 8.57 12.68 7.51
N ILE A 111 9.30 13.33 8.41
CA ILE A 111 10.13 12.76 9.47
C ILE A 111 9.35 11.75 10.34
N ALA A 112 9.90 10.54 10.45
CA ALA A 112 9.70 9.53 11.49
C ALA A 112 8.29 9.38 12.11
N ALA A 113 7.29 9.03 11.30
CA ALA A 113 6.00 8.52 11.77
C ALA A 113 6.04 6.99 12.03
N PRO A 114 5.12 6.44 12.85
CA PRO A 114 4.90 4.98 12.96
C PRO A 114 4.93 4.34 11.57
N SER A 115 5.63 3.21 11.44
CA SER A 115 6.09 2.64 10.16
C SER A 115 5.14 2.91 8.98
N GLU A 116 5.65 3.58 7.94
CA GLU A 116 4.91 3.92 6.71
C GLU A 116 4.25 2.72 6.02
N GLU A 117 4.62 1.49 6.41
CA GLU A 117 3.85 0.27 6.14
C GLU A 117 2.36 0.48 6.43
N TRP A 118 2.00 1.15 7.54
CA TRP A 118 0.60 1.40 7.89
C TRP A 118 -0.12 2.35 6.94
N LEU A 119 0.58 3.24 6.24
CA LEU A 119 -0.02 4.19 5.29
C LEU A 119 -0.39 3.49 3.97
N PHE A 120 0.42 2.54 3.50
CA PHE A 120 0.36 1.99 2.14
C PHE A 120 0.21 0.47 2.01
N VAL A 121 0.37 -0.33 3.06
CA VAL A 121 -0.21 -1.69 3.09
C VAL A 121 -1.71 -1.54 2.84
N THR A 122 -2.38 -2.49 2.17
CA THR A 122 -3.85 -2.43 1.97
C THR A 122 -4.53 -2.91 3.25
N PRO A 123 -4.78 -2.05 4.24
CA PRO A 123 -5.19 -2.53 5.54
C PRO A 123 -6.69 -2.76 5.44
N SER A 124 -7.19 -3.61 6.31
CA SER A 124 -8.61 -3.86 6.38
C SER A 124 -9.30 -2.66 7.03
N ALA A 125 -10.40 -2.20 6.46
CA ALA A 125 -11.21 -1.17 7.10
C ALA A 125 -11.69 -1.65 8.47
N THR A 126 -11.71 -0.74 9.44
CA THR A 126 -11.92 -1.05 10.86
C THR A 126 -13.26 -1.72 11.09
N VAL A 127 -14.31 -1.23 10.44
CA VAL A 127 -15.69 -1.72 10.57
C VAL A 127 -15.92 -3.00 9.75
N CYS A 128 -15.74 -2.92 8.42
CA CYS A 128 -16.12 -4.00 7.50
C CYS A 128 -15.05 -5.09 7.33
N ARG A 129 -13.83 -4.88 7.85
CA ARG A 129 -12.62 -5.69 7.63
C ARG A 129 -12.26 -5.96 6.15
N ARG A 130 -12.86 -5.24 5.21
CA ARG A 130 -12.52 -5.36 3.78
C ARG A 130 -11.22 -4.60 3.50
N PRO A 131 -10.33 -5.12 2.65
CA PRO A 131 -9.16 -4.38 2.20
C PRO A 131 -9.60 -3.03 1.63
N THR A 132 -8.99 -1.96 2.10
CA THR A 132 -9.28 -0.61 1.60
C THR A 132 -8.00 0.06 1.13
N GLN A 133 -8.12 0.80 0.02
CA GLN A 133 -7.09 1.73 -0.45
C GLN A 133 -7.34 3.15 0.04
N GLU A 134 -8.44 3.36 0.78
CA GLU A 134 -8.74 4.65 1.38
C GLU A 134 -7.73 4.98 2.46
N LEU A 135 -7.29 6.24 2.46
CA LEU A 135 -6.44 6.80 3.51
C LEU A 135 -7.15 6.68 4.88
N PRO A 136 -6.38 6.54 5.99
CA PRO A 136 -6.94 6.56 7.34
C PRO A 136 -7.92 7.70 7.54
N TYR A 137 -9.02 7.37 8.22
CA TYR A 137 -9.97 8.35 8.74
C TYR A 137 -9.38 9.05 9.97
N SER A 138 -8.74 8.27 10.86
CA SER A 138 -7.98 8.76 12.00
C SER A 138 -6.62 8.06 12.04
N TYR A 139 -5.55 8.86 12.00
CA TYR A 139 -4.17 8.38 12.09
C TYR A 139 -3.81 7.97 13.52
N SER A 140 -4.29 8.73 14.51
CA SER A 140 -4.02 8.46 15.94
C SER A 140 -4.53 7.08 16.37
N LEU A 141 -5.67 6.66 15.81
CA LEU A 141 -6.33 5.41 16.18
C LEU A 141 -6.21 4.29 15.13
N GLY A 142 -5.56 4.60 14.01
CA GLY A 142 -5.44 3.68 12.89
C GLY A 142 -6.80 3.28 12.29
N ILE A 143 -7.79 4.18 12.32
CA ILE A 143 -9.12 3.90 11.76
C ILE A 143 -9.10 4.05 10.25
N ARG A 144 -9.64 3.05 9.55
CA ARG A 144 -9.84 3.08 8.11
C ARG A 144 -11.28 2.73 7.76
N LEU A 145 -11.82 3.41 6.77
CA LEU A 145 -13.18 3.22 6.29
C LEU A 145 -13.16 2.75 4.84
N CYS A 146 -13.98 1.75 4.51
CA CYS A 146 -14.08 1.23 3.13
C CYS A 146 -15.22 1.87 2.33
N SER A 147 -16.16 2.56 3.01
CA SER A 147 -17.35 3.15 2.38
C SER A 147 -18.01 4.20 3.27
N ALA A 148 -18.93 4.99 2.68
CA ALA A 148 -19.83 5.86 3.43
C ALA A 148 -20.66 5.09 4.46
N SER A 149 -21.07 3.85 4.15
CA SER A 149 -21.73 2.98 5.12
C SER A 149 -20.83 2.68 6.32
N CYS A 150 -19.54 2.39 6.11
CA CYS A 150 -18.62 2.20 7.25
C CYS A 150 -18.44 3.47 8.05
N SER A 151 -18.38 4.63 7.40
CA SER A 151 -18.36 5.92 8.10
C SER A 151 -19.63 6.11 8.93
N TYR A 152 -20.78 5.82 8.33
CA TYR A 152 -22.06 5.91 9.00
C TYR A 152 -22.15 4.95 10.19
N TYR A 153 -21.75 3.69 10.04
CA TYR A 153 -21.67 2.74 11.15
C TYR A 153 -20.71 3.20 12.24
N LEU A 154 -19.55 3.76 11.88
CA LEU A 154 -18.62 4.30 12.88
C LEU A 154 -19.24 5.47 13.66
N LEU A 155 -19.91 6.41 12.96
CA LEU A 155 -20.44 7.64 13.54
C LEU A 155 -21.79 7.47 14.25
N ARG A 156 -22.63 6.53 13.80
CA ARG A 156 -23.96 6.26 14.37
C ARG A 156 -23.90 5.39 15.63
N VAL A 157 -22.74 4.77 15.90
CA VAL A 157 -22.46 4.06 17.16
C VAL A 157 -22.13 5.05 18.30
N CYS A 158 -22.11 6.36 18.03
CA CYS A 158 -22.20 7.36 19.11
C CYS A 158 -23.58 7.26 19.80
N PRO A 159 -23.63 7.43 21.14
CA PRO A 159 -24.47 6.67 22.07
C PRO A 159 -25.91 7.20 22.14
N GLY A 160 -26.64 7.09 21.04
CA GLY A 160 -28.06 7.43 20.98
C GLY A 160 -28.98 6.22 21.07
N ASP A 161 -28.80 5.19 20.23
CA ASP A 161 -29.96 4.33 19.92
C ASP A 161 -29.68 2.98 19.20
N VAL A 162 -28.54 2.30 19.38
CA VAL A 162 -28.35 0.99 18.69
C VAL A 162 -27.62 -0.06 19.55
N ASP A 163 -28.26 -1.23 19.61
CA ASP A 163 -27.82 -2.60 19.96
C ASP A 163 -26.44 -2.78 20.63
N GLU A 164 -26.49 -3.41 21.81
CA GLU A 164 -25.40 -3.82 22.73
C GLU A 164 -24.13 -4.43 22.07
N TYR A 165 -24.21 -4.88 20.83
CA TYR A 165 -23.14 -5.65 20.18
C TYR A 165 -22.06 -4.79 19.50
N ILE A 166 -22.32 -3.50 19.20
CA ILE A 166 -21.36 -2.62 18.50
C ILE A 166 -20.90 -1.44 19.41
N ALA A 167 -21.66 -1.10 20.45
CA ALA A 167 -21.25 -0.17 21.52
C ALA A 167 -20.00 -0.64 22.29
N GLN A 168 -19.52 -1.88 22.05
CA GLN A 168 -18.29 -2.43 22.61
C GLN A 168 -17.00 -1.88 21.97
N ASP A 169 -17.07 -1.16 20.83
CA ASP A 169 -15.90 -0.75 20.04
C ASP A 169 -15.49 0.73 20.17
N TRP A 170 -16.25 1.58 20.87
CA TRP A 170 -15.89 2.97 21.23
C TRP A 170 -16.40 3.35 22.61
N ALA A 171 -15.52 3.83 23.51
CA ALA A 171 -15.89 4.23 24.86
C ALA A 171 -15.72 5.76 24.99
N ILE A 172 -16.84 6.46 25.16
CA ILE A 172 -16.85 7.83 25.68
C ILE A 172 -16.80 7.68 27.20
N LEU A 173 -15.64 7.92 27.81
CA LEU A 173 -15.54 8.05 29.26
C LEU A 173 -16.00 9.47 29.64
N SER A 174 -17.31 9.72 29.58
CA SER A 174 -17.89 11.02 29.98
C SER A 174 -17.90 11.21 31.50
N THR A 175 -17.90 10.11 32.25
CA THR A 175 -17.83 10.12 33.71
C THR A 175 -16.49 9.57 34.14
N ARG A 176 -15.61 10.45 34.61
CA ARG A 176 -14.43 10.09 35.41
C ARG A 176 -14.99 9.48 36.71
N PRO A 177 -14.85 8.17 36.97
CA PRO A 177 -15.26 7.63 38.25
C PRO A 177 -14.48 8.32 39.36
N ASP A 178 -15.18 8.78 40.39
CA ASP A 178 -14.60 9.55 41.49
C ASP A 178 -13.50 8.80 42.28
N ASN A 179 -13.30 7.50 42.00
CA ASN A 179 -12.35 6.60 42.65
C ASN A 179 -11.26 6.03 41.73
N MET A 180 -10.95 6.67 40.59
CA MET A 180 -9.88 6.16 39.71
C MET A 180 -8.51 6.63 40.16
N ASP A 181 -7.71 5.68 40.66
CA ASP A 181 -6.31 5.83 41.07
C ASP A 181 -5.46 6.56 40.01
N ASP A 182 -4.40 7.23 40.46
CA ASP A 182 -3.42 7.96 39.61
C ASP A 182 -2.90 7.10 38.42
N VAL A 183 -2.81 5.79 38.62
CA VAL A 183 -2.41 4.79 37.62
C VAL A 183 -3.38 4.76 36.44
N TYR A 184 -4.69 4.87 36.68
CA TYR A 184 -5.68 4.89 35.61
C TYR A 184 -5.66 6.21 34.84
N ALA A 185 -5.48 7.34 35.52
CA ALA A 185 -5.33 8.64 34.87
C ALA A 185 -4.10 8.65 33.93
N LEU A 186 -3.00 8.06 34.37
CA LEU A 186 -1.78 7.92 33.57
C LEU A 186 -1.99 6.99 32.35
N MET A 187 -2.71 5.89 32.54
CA MET A 187 -3.11 4.98 31.45
C MET A 187 -3.87 5.74 30.34
N LEU A 188 -4.86 6.55 30.73
CA LEU A 188 -5.66 7.34 29.79
C LEU A 188 -4.81 8.38 29.03
N GLN A 189 -3.84 9.03 29.70
CA GLN A 189 -2.91 9.95 29.06
C GLN A 189 -1.95 9.26 28.09
N ALA A 190 -1.60 8.00 28.37
CA ALA A 190 -0.77 7.17 27.52
C ALA A 190 -1.53 6.50 26.35
N THR A 191 -2.85 6.63 26.29
CA THR A 191 -3.70 5.95 25.30
C THR A 191 -4.12 6.91 24.18
N PRO A 192 -3.93 6.56 22.89
CA PRO A 192 -4.42 7.37 21.78
C PRO A 192 -5.95 7.50 21.80
N TYR A 193 -6.47 8.67 21.41
CA TYR A 193 -7.89 8.96 21.35
C TYR A 193 -8.31 9.58 20.00
N LEU A 194 -9.62 9.49 19.70
CA LEU A 194 -10.27 10.12 18.56
C LEU A 194 -10.51 11.57 18.94
N GLU A 195 -10.31 12.48 17.99
CA GLU A 195 -10.62 13.91 18.11
C GLU A 195 -11.92 14.10 18.91
N GLY A 196 -11.75 14.60 20.14
CA GLY A 196 -12.78 15.08 21.03
C GLY A 196 -12.32 16.44 21.55
N THR A 197 -13.23 17.23 22.13
CA THR A 197 -12.80 18.38 22.91
C THR A 197 -11.90 17.89 24.06
N ALA A 198 -11.02 18.73 24.58
CA ALA A 198 -10.21 18.40 25.75
C ALA A 198 -11.05 17.88 26.94
N GLU A 199 -12.35 18.19 26.93
CA GLU A 199 -13.35 17.83 27.92
C GLU A 199 -13.98 16.44 27.69
N SER A 200 -13.80 15.81 26.52
CA SER A 200 -14.39 14.50 26.20
C SER A 200 -13.57 13.73 25.16
N PRO A 201 -12.36 13.27 25.51
CA PRO A 201 -11.56 12.41 24.64
C PRO A 201 -12.27 11.07 24.41
N MET A 202 -12.33 10.64 23.15
CA MET A 202 -12.95 9.37 22.76
C MET A 202 -11.89 8.29 22.62
N TYR A 203 -11.96 7.24 23.44
CA TYR A 203 -10.96 6.18 23.40
C TYR A 203 -11.46 4.97 22.62
N ARG A 204 -10.52 4.26 22.01
CA ARG A 204 -10.79 2.94 21.45
C ARG A 204 -10.81 1.92 22.61
N PRO A 205 -11.88 1.14 22.84
CA PRO A 205 -12.01 0.18 23.93
C PRO A 205 -11.00 -0.94 23.80
N SER A 206 -10.60 -1.32 22.59
CA SER A 206 -9.49 -2.26 22.44
C SER A 206 -8.19 -1.69 23.04
N GLY A 207 -7.94 -0.39 22.86
CA GLY A 207 -6.79 0.28 23.47
C GLY A 207 -6.87 0.33 25.00
N ILE A 208 -8.06 0.65 25.54
CA ILE A 208 -8.30 0.58 27.00
C ILE A 208 -8.14 -0.85 27.52
N HIS A 209 -8.70 -1.83 26.81
CA HIS A 209 -8.67 -3.23 27.21
C HIS A 209 -7.25 -3.81 27.17
N ASP A 210 -6.46 -3.44 26.16
CA ASP A 210 -5.05 -3.83 26.07
C ASP A 210 -4.24 -3.16 27.19
N ALA A 211 -4.50 -1.89 27.51
CA ALA A 211 -3.85 -1.21 28.63
C ALA A 211 -4.24 -1.82 29.99
N LEU A 212 -5.51 -2.21 30.18
CA LEU A 212 -5.96 -2.95 31.36
C LEU A 212 -5.28 -4.32 31.46
N LYS A 213 -5.09 -5.03 30.34
CA LYS A 213 -4.33 -6.29 30.32
C LYS A 213 -2.88 -6.09 30.72
N GLU A 214 -2.21 -5.04 30.22
CA GLU A 214 -0.85 -4.67 30.64
C GLU A 214 -0.81 -4.44 32.17
N LEU A 215 -1.80 -3.71 32.70
CA LEU A 215 -1.93 -3.44 34.14
C LEU A 215 -2.09 -4.71 34.97
N TYR A 216 -3.03 -5.58 34.60
CA TYR A 216 -3.24 -6.86 35.30
C TYR A 216 -1.99 -7.74 35.26
N ALA A 217 -1.29 -7.78 34.12
CA ALA A 217 -0.05 -8.54 33.99
C ALA A 217 1.08 -7.97 34.87
N ALA A 218 1.22 -6.64 34.94
CA ALA A 218 2.20 -5.97 35.79
C ALA A 218 1.89 -6.16 37.29
N ALA A 219 0.63 -6.05 37.69
CA ALA A 219 0.19 -6.28 39.06
C ALA A 219 0.54 -7.70 39.55
N ASN A 220 0.30 -8.71 38.72
CA ASN A 220 0.58 -10.11 39.05
C ASN A 220 2.08 -10.47 39.07
N SER A 221 2.93 -9.67 38.41
CA SER A 221 4.36 -9.93 38.29
C SER A 221 5.23 -9.02 39.18
N GLY A 222 4.63 -8.10 39.93
CA GLY A 222 5.35 -7.06 40.67
C GLY A 222 6.01 -6.01 39.77
N GLY A 223 5.59 -5.89 38.51
CA GLY A 223 6.15 -5.00 37.50
C GLY A 223 5.49 -3.62 37.40
N LEU A 224 4.75 -3.18 38.41
CA LEU A 224 3.96 -1.95 38.37
C LEU A 224 4.82 -0.69 38.15
N ASP A 225 5.95 -0.56 38.83
CA ASP A 225 6.85 0.60 38.69
C ASP A 225 7.38 0.75 37.25
N LEU A 226 7.71 -0.38 36.60
CA LEU A 226 8.17 -0.39 35.22
C LEU A 226 7.04 -0.02 34.25
N LEU A 227 5.82 -0.51 34.50
CA LEU A 227 4.65 -0.16 33.70
C LEU A 227 4.34 1.33 33.84
N GLU A 228 4.37 1.88 35.04
CA GLU A 228 4.15 3.30 35.31
C GLU A 228 5.18 4.17 34.57
N LEU A 229 6.46 3.81 34.63
CA LEU A 229 7.52 4.51 33.88
C LEU A 229 7.26 4.47 32.37
N ASN A 230 6.88 3.31 31.83
CA ASN A 230 6.56 3.16 30.41
C ASN A 230 5.35 4.03 30.01
N TRP A 231 4.30 4.08 30.84
CA TRP A 231 3.14 4.91 30.57
C TRP A 231 3.46 6.40 30.69
N LYS A 232 4.30 6.83 31.65
CA LYS A 232 4.82 8.22 31.70
C LYS A 232 5.55 8.59 30.42
N GLN A 233 6.39 7.69 29.89
CA GLN A 233 7.08 7.92 28.61
C GLN A 233 6.11 8.00 27.42
N ARG A 234 5.12 7.10 27.36
CA ARG A 234 4.07 7.13 26.31
C ARG A 234 3.23 8.41 26.40
N ALA A 235 2.81 8.81 27.60
CA ALA A 235 2.06 10.04 27.84
C ALA A 235 2.87 11.27 27.43
N ALA A 236 4.17 11.32 27.76
CA ALA A 236 5.05 12.41 27.34
C ALA A 236 5.25 12.47 25.81
N ALA A 237 5.23 11.32 25.13
CA ALA A 237 5.34 11.24 23.67
C ALA A 237 4.00 11.51 22.94
N MET A 238 2.87 11.40 23.63
CA MET A 238 1.54 11.49 23.03
C MET A 238 1.27 12.82 22.31
N PRO A 239 1.64 14.00 22.85
CA PRO A 239 1.44 15.27 22.14
C PRO A 239 2.15 15.32 20.80
N ILE A 240 3.38 14.77 20.73
CA ILE A 240 4.16 14.71 19.49
C ILE A 240 3.45 13.78 18.48
N PHE A 241 3.01 12.61 18.95
CA PHE A 241 2.26 11.66 18.12
C PHE A 241 0.95 12.26 17.57
N MET A 242 0.19 12.97 18.40
CA MET A 242 -1.06 13.63 18.00
C MET A 242 -0.81 14.76 16.99
N ALA A 243 0.19 15.61 17.23
CA ALA A 243 0.57 16.66 16.27
C ALA A 243 0.99 16.09 14.89
N MET A 244 1.67 14.94 14.89
CA MET A 244 2.00 14.22 13.65
C MET A 244 0.75 13.63 12.98
N ALA A 245 -0.17 13.05 13.76
CA ALA A 245 -1.44 12.54 13.26
C ALA A 245 -2.28 13.65 12.60
N GLU A 246 -2.38 14.82 13.23
CA GLU A 246 -3.03 16.02 12.67
C GLU A 246 -2.37 16.46 11.37
N THR A 247 -1.04 16.54 11.33
CA THR A 247 -0.28 16.89 10.12
C THR A 247 -0.58 15.93 8.96
N LEU A 248 -0.66 14.62 9.25
CA LEU A 248 -1.02 13.60 8.26
C LEU A 248 -2.49 13.70 7.82
N GLN A 249 -3.38 14.05 8.75
CA GLN A 249 -4.80 14.29 8.46
C GLN A 249 -4.98 15.50 7.53
N ASP A 250 -4.23 16.58 7.76
CA ASP A 250 -4.20 17.76 6.89
C ASP A 250 -3.61 17.47 5.51
N ALA A 251 -2.51 16.73 5.46
CA ALA A 251 -1.95 16.26 4.19
C ALA A 251 -2.96 15.41 3.41
N THR A 252 -3.69 14.52 4.11
CA THR A 252 -4.74 13.67 3.54
C THR A 252 -5.90 14.46 2.99
N ARG A 253 -6.40 15.46 3.73
CA ARG A 253 -7.47 16.37 3.28
C ARG A 253 -7.05 17.11 2.01
N ARG A 254 -5.86 17.70 2.00
CA ARG A 254 -5.31 18.41 0.83
C ARG A 254 -5.11 17.48 -0.36
N TYR A 255 -4.62 16.26 -0.13
CA TYR A 255 -4.47 15.25 -1.18
C TYR A 255 -5.81 14.87 -1.80
N ARG A 256 -6.83 14.57 -0.99
CA ARG A 256 -8.18 14.21 -1.46
C ARG A 256 -8.79 15.33 -2.30
N ALA A 257 -8.74 16.57 -1.82
CA ALA A 257 -9.24 17.72 -2.57
C ALA A 257 -8.55 17.87 -3.94
N LYS A 258 -7.21 17.73 -4.00
CA LYS A 258 -6.47 17.77 -5.27
C LYS A 258 -6.82 16.60 -6.18
N LYS A 259 -6.95 15.39 -5.61
CA LYS A 259 -7.31 14.18 -6.33
C LYS A 259 -8.69 14.31 -6.96
N GLU A 260 -9.68 14.81 -6.25
CA GLU A 260 -11.04 15.08 -6.77
C GLU A 260 -11.00 16.04 -7.97
N LEU A 261 -10.21 17.10 -7.90
CA LEU A 261 -10.03 18.04 -9.01
C LEU A 261 -9.39 17.35 -10.24
N VAL A 262 -8.36 16.53 -10.03
CA VAL A 262 -7.69 15.75 -11.08
C VAL A 262 -8.66 14.73 -11.70
N GLU A 263 -9.41 14.01 -10.88
CA GLU A 263 -10.41 13.04 -11.33
C GLU A 263 -11.53 13.72 -12.12
N ALA A 264 -12.02 14.89 -11.69
CA ALA A 264 -13.00 15.66 -12.44
C ALA A 264 -12.47 16.08 -13.82
N ARG A 265 -11.23 16.58 -13.89
CA ARG A 265 -10.57 16.92 -15.16
C ARG A 265 -10.38 15.71 -16.07
N ASN A 266 -9.90 14.60 -15.52
CA ASN A 266 -9.74 13.35 -16.25
C ASN A 266 -11.09 12.85 -16.78
N ARG A 267 -12.15 12.94 -15.98
CA ARG A 267 -13.52 12.56 -16.38
C ARG A 267 -14.03 13.40 -17.56
N SER A 268 -13.79 14.71 -17.54
CA SER A 268 -14.14 15.61 -18.66
C SER A 268 -13.36 15.28 -19.94
N LEU A 269 -12.05 15.03 -19.83
CA LEU A 269 -11.24 14.60 -20.98
C LEU A 269 -11.74 13.27 -21.56
N LEU A 270 -12.02 12.29 -20.69
CA LEU A 270 -12.54 10.99 -21.09
C LEU A 270 -13.93 11.09 -21.74
N ALA A 271 -14.80 11.99 -21.29
CA ALA A 271 -16.07 12.25 -21.94
C ALA A 271 -15.90 12.82 -23.36
N ALA A 272 -14.90 13.69 -23.57
CA ALA A 272 -14.56 14.19 -24.90
C ALA A 272 -14.04 13.06 -25.81
N ILE A 273 -13.10 12.25 -25.32
CA ILE A 273 -12.56 11.07 -26.02
C ILE A 273 -13.68 10.09 -26.38
N ALA A 274 -14.62 9.84 -25.47
CA ALA A 274 -15.74 8.93 -25.70
C ALA A 274 -16.60 9.39 -26.89
N ARG A 275 -16.95 10.69 -26.92
CA ARG A 275 -17.70 11.29 -28.03
C ARG A 275 -16.95 11.17 -29.37
N GLU A 276 -15.66 11.50 -29.38
CA GLU A 276 -14.81 11.41 -30.58
C GLU A 276 -14.75 9.99 -31.15
N ASN A 277 -14.63 8.99 -30.28
CA ASN A 277 -14.52 7.57 -30.67
C ASN A 277 -15.87 6.88 -30.85
N LYS A 278 -16.99 7.60 -30.77
CA LYS A 278 -18.35 7.04 -30.86
C LYS A 278 -18.58 5.87 -29.88
N VAL A 279 -18.04 6.02 -28.67
CA VAL A 279 -18.27 5.10 -27.54
C VAL A 279 -18.97 5.87 -26.42
N THR A 280 -19.79 5.18 -25.62
CA THR A 280 -20.34 5.82 -24.42
C THR A 280 -19.25 5.95 -23.36
N PHE A 281 -19.35 6.96 -22.49
CA PHE A 281 -18.43 7.12 -21.36
C PHE A 281 -18.36 5.85 -20.51
N ASP A 282 -19.52 5.23 -20.23
CA ASP A 282 -19.61 3.97 -19.48
C ASP A 282 -18.87 2.82 -20.15
N GLN A 283 -18.96 2.69 -21.48
CA GLN A 283 -18.16 1.69 -22.21
C GLN A 283 -16.67 1.99 -22.07
N LEU A 284 -16.27 3.25 -22.18
CA LEU A 284 -14.87 3.66 -22.11
C LEU A 284 -14.25 3.28 -20.76
N ILE A 285 -14.92 3.61 -19.65
CA ILE A 285 -14.43 3.30 -18.29
C ILE A 285 -14.49 1.80 -17.93
N THR A 286 -15.07 0.95 -18.77
CA THR A 286 -15.00 -0.51 -18.59
C THR A 286 -13.69 -1.12 -19.08
N SER A 287 -12.91 -0.35 -19.85
CA SER A 287 -11.55 -0.74 -20.20
C SER A 287 -10.67 -0.78 -18.96
N ARG A 288 -10.04 -1.93 -18.74
CA ARG A 288 -9.14 -2.15 -17.58
C ARG A 288 -7.83 -1.40 -17.77
N THR A 289 -7.35 -1.36 -19.00
CA THR A 289 -6.14 -0.60 -19.35
C THR A 289 -6.36 0.86 -19.01
N LEU A 290 -7.51 1.42 -19.40
CA LEU A 290 -7.86 2.80 -19.07
C LEU A 290 -7.98 3.03 -17.56
N VAL A 291 -8.74 2.20 -16.84
CA VAL A 291 -8.92 2.37 -15.38
C VAL A 291 -7.58 2.33 -14.65
N ARG A 292 -6.68 1.41 -15.02
CA ARG A 292 -5.33 1.34 -14.43
C ARG A 292 -4.53 2.63 -14.68
N TYR A 293 -4.56 3.13 -15.91
CA TYR A 293 -3.86 4.36 -16.27
C TYR A 293 -4.44 5.56 -15.53
N VAL A 294 -5.76 5.77 -15.58
CA VAL A 294 -6.43 6.90 -14.92
C VAL A 294 -6.20 6.87 -13.41
N ASN A 295 -6.25 5.69 -12.77
CA ASN A 295 -5.95 5.56 -11.35
C ASN A 295 -4.50 5.91 -11.03
N THR A 296 -3.55 5.65 -11.94
CA THR A 296 -2.14 6.05 -11.79
C THR A 296 -2.02 7.57 -11.82
N PHE A 297 -2.65 8.23 -12.79
CA PHE A 297 -2.70 9.70 -12.89
C PHE A 297 -3.36 10.34 -11.66
N ALA A 298 -4.51 9.82 -11.23
CA ALA A 298 -5.21 10.30 -10.04
C ALA A 298 -4.37 10.12 -8.77
N ARG A 299 -3.68 8.97 -8.64
CA ARG A 299 -2.77 8.70 -7.52
C ARG A 299 -1.63 9.71 -7.48
N ASP A 300 -1.03 9.97 -8.64
CA ASP A 300 0.13 10.84 -8.81
C ASP A 300 -0.25 12.33 -8.92
N LEU A 301 -1.53 12.67 -8.70
CA LEU A 301 -2.10 14.03 -8.81
C LEU A 301 -1.78 14.72 -10.15
N THR A 302 -1.69 13.95 -11.23
CA THR A 302 -1.42 14.45 -12.57
C THR A 302 -2.66 14.26 -13.46
N CYS A 303 -2.95 15.25 -14.31
CA CYS A 303 -4.02 15.10 -15.29
C CYS A 303 -3.54 14.22 -16.44
N MET A 304 -4.39 13.31 -16.89
CA MET A 304 -4.15 12.56 -18.11
C MET A 304 -4.15 13.52 -19.29
N THR A 305 -3.22 13.32 -20.23
CA THR A 305 -3.13 14.13 -21.45
C THR A 305 -3.65 13.34 -22.66
N LEU A 306 -3.94 14.03 -23.76
CA LEU A 306 -4.29 13.37 -25.02
C LEU A 306 -3.15 12.49 -25.54
N GLN A 307 -1.90 12.88 -25.30
CA GLN A 307 -0.74 12.04 -25.62
C GLN A 307 -0.71 10.75 -24.80
N ALA A 308 -0.96 10.83 -23.49
CA ALA A 308 -1.08 9.65 -22.64
C ALA A 308 -2.21 8.73 -23.11
N TRP A 309 -3.37 9.29 -23.49
CA TRP A 309 -4.44 8.52 -24.12
C TRP A 309 -3.99 7.86 -25.43
N ALA A 310 -3.33 8.58 -26.33
CA ALA A 310 -2.86 8.04 -27.61
C ALA A 310 -1.95 6.80 -27.44
N THR A 311 -1.16 6.74 -26.36
CA THR A 311 -0.32 5.56 -26.08
C THR A 311 -1.09 4.31 -25.67
N ILE A 312 -2.34 4.44 -25.22
CA ILE A 312 -3.15 3.31 -24.71
C ILE A 312 -4.46 3.12 -25.48
N SER A 313 -4.79 4.03 -26.40
CA SER A 313 -6.11 4.12 -27.03
C SER A 313 -6.46 2.85 -27.80
N GLU A 314 -5.54 2.32 -28.59
CA GLU A 314 -5.74 1.10 -29.37
C GLU A 314 -6.09 -0.09 -28.48
N ALA A 315 -5.33 -0.31 -27.41
CA ALA A 315 -5.59 -1.38 -26.44
C ALA A 315 -6.93 -1.19 -25.73
N CYS A 316 -7.29 0.05 -25.38
CA CYS A 316 -8.57 0.37 -24.73
C CYS A 316 -9.75 0.12 -25.67
N LEU A 317 -9.67 0.58 -26.93
CA LEU A 317 -10.73 0.41 -27.92
C LEU A 317 -10.88 -1.06 -28.33
N ALA A 318 -9.80 -1.82 -28.44
CA ALA A 318 -9.84 -3.26 -28.67
C ALA A 318 -10.56 -4.01 -27.53
N GLU A 319 -10.33 -3.63 -26.27
CA GLU A 319 -11.07 -4.16 -25.11
C GLU A 319 -12.56 -3.89 -25.21
N ILE A 320 -12.93 -2.65 -25.53
CA ILE A 320 -14.33 -2.22 -25.63
C ILE A 320 -15.02 -2.94 -26.79
N GLN A 321 -14.36 -3.04 -27.94
CA GLN A 321 -14.90 -3.73 -29.11
C GLN A 321 -15.11 -5.22 -28.82
N TRP A 322 -14.17 -5.86 -28.11
CA TRP A 322 -14.34 -7.25 -27.67
C TRP A 322 -15.57 -7.41 -26.77
N LEU A 323 -15.79 -6.49 -25.83
CA LEU A 323 -16.97 -6.48 -24.94
C LEU A 323 -18.30 -6.28 -25.71
N ARG A 324 -18.26 -5.59 -26.86
CA ARG A 324 -19.43 -5.40 -27.73
C ARG A 324 -19.79 -6.64 -28.56
N THR A 325 -18.89 -7.61 -28.69
CA THR A 325 -19.20 -8.81 -29.49
C THR A 325 -20.32 -9.62 -28.82
N PRO A 326 -21.44 -9.90 -29.51
CA PRO A 326 -22.65 -10.49 -28.91
C PRO A 326 -22.44 -11.91 -28.36
N LYS A 327 -21.32 -12.56 -28.69
CA LYS A 327 -20.97 -13.90 -28.22
C LYS A 327 -20.05 -13.90 -27.00
N ALA A 328 -19.55 -12.75 -26.55
CA ALA A 328 -18.67 -12.68 -25.38
C ALA A 328 -19.49 -12.92 -24.10
N ARG A 329 -19.34 -14.12 -23.54
CA ARG A 329 -19.93 -14.51 -22.27
C ARG A 329 -18.96 -14.20 -21.13
N ILE A 330 -19.31 -13.22 -20.32
CA ILE A 330 -18.47 -12.68 -19.25
C ILE A 330 -18.97 -13.20 -17.91
N ARG A 331 -18.05 -13.60 -17.02
CA ARG A 331 -18.40 -13.98 -15.65
C ARG A 331 -18.21 -12.80 -14.72
N CYS A 332 -19.14 -12.65 -13.78
CA CYS A 332 -18.94 -11.78 -12.64
C CYS A 332 -17.74 -12.30 -11.83
N THR A 333 -16.70 -11.49 -11.65
CA THR A 333 -15.51 -11.88 -10.85
C THR A 333 -15.72 -11.74 -9.35
N LEU A 334 -16.86 -11.20 -8.92
CA LEU A 334 -17.19 -10.98 -7.52
C LEU A 334 -18.07 -12.09 -6.95
N CYS A 335 -18.88 -12.72 -7.79
CA CYS A 335 -19.65 -13.89 -7.38
C CYS A 335 -18.75 -15.10 -7.11
N ARG A 336 -19.10 -15.89 -6.09
CA ARG A 336 -18.39 -17.13 -5.77
C ARG A 336 -18.31 -18.05 -6.99
N PRO A 337 -17.18 -18.77 -7.17
CA PRO A 337 -16.92 -19.58 -8.37
C PRO A 337 -17.91 -20.73 -8.60
N GLU A 338 -18.70 -21.09 -7.59
CA GLU A 338 -19.78 -22.09 -7.67
C GLU A 338 -20.95 -21.62 -8.54
N ARG A 339 -21.21 -20.30 -8.61
CA ARG A 339 -22.19 -19.72 -9.54
C ARG A 339 -21.53 -19.51 -10.90
N LYS A 340 -21.49 -20.55 -11.73
CA LYS A 340 -20.92 -20.53 -13.11
C LYS A 340 -21.75 -19.72 -14.12
N GLN A 341 -22.57 -18.77 -13.69
CA GLN A 341 -23.37 -17.97 -14.62
C GLN A 341 -22.43 -17.09 -15.46
N THR A 342 -22.60 -17.21 -16.77
CA THR A 342 -21.96 -16.36 -17.76
C THR A 342 -23.03 -15.45 -18.31
N TYR A 343 -22.73 -14.17 -18.39
CA TYR A 343 -23.67 -13.15 -18.80
C TYR A 343 -23.23 -12.56 -20.13
N THR A 344 -24.19 -12.10 -20.94
CA THR A 344 -23.92 -11.06 -21.93
C THR A 344 -23.50 -9.78 -21.20
N TRP A 345 -22.96 -8.79 -21.90
CA TRP A 345 -22.61 -7.51 -21.26
C TRP A 345 -23.81 -6.87 -20.54
N ALA A 346 -24.96 -6.80 -21.21
CA ALA A 346 -26.20 -6.29 -20.60
C ALA A 346 -26.65 -7.13 -19.40
N GLY A 347 -26.55 -8.46 -19.49
CA GLY A 347 -26.85 -9.36 -18.38
C GLY A 347 -25.88 -9.19 -17.20
N LEU A 348 -24.60 -8.91 -17.47
CA LEU A 348 -23.63 -8.63 -16.42
C LEU A 348 -23.98 -7.32 -15.75
N GLN A 349 -24.23 -6.24 -16.50
CA GLN A 349 -24.62 -4.97 -15.90
C GLN A 349 -25.88 -5.10 -15.03
N ALA A 350 -26.91 -5.81 -15.51
CA ALA A 350 -28.11 -6.09 -14.73
C ALA A 350 -27.78 -6.89 -13.44
N HIS A 351 -26.97 -7.96 -13.55
CA HIS A 351 -26.48 -8.73 -12.42
C HIS A 351 -25.72 -7.87 -11.41
N MET A 352 -24.82 -7.01 -11.87
CA MET A 352 -24.01 -6.15 -11.00
C MET A 352 -24.89 -5.14 -10.27
N ARG A 353 -25.91 -4.56 -10.90
CA ARG A 353 -26.88 -3.68 -10.23
C ARG A 353 -27.72 -4.44 -9.20
N ALA A 354 -28.13 -5.66 -9.50
CA ALA A 354 -29.02 -6.44 -8.65
C ALA A 354 -28.30 -7.10 -7.46
N ILE A 355 -27.09 -7.62 -7.67
CA ILE A 355 -26.38 -8.48 -6.71
C ILE A 355 -25.17 -7.76 -6.08
N HIS A 356 -24.61 -6.74 -6.74
CA HIS A 356 -23.47 -5.96 -6.25
C HIS A 356 -23.69 -4.44 -6.39
N PRO A 357 -24.84 -3.90 -5.91
CA PRO A 357 -25.20 -2.50 -6.14
C PRO A 357 -24.13 -1.53 -5.63
N GLU A 358 -23.46 -1.86 -4.53
CA GLU A 358 -22.39 -1.05 -3.93
C GLU A 358 -21.07 -1.03 -4.73
N LEU A 359 -20.92 -1.86 -5.77
CA LEU A 359 -19.71 -1.93 -6.59
C LEU A 359 -19.98 -1.59 -8.07
N HIS A 360 -21.23 -1.37 -8.48
CA HIS A 360 -21.58 -1.02 -9.85
C HIS A 360 -20.90 0.29 -10.33
N SER A 361 -20.51 1.16 -9.40
CA SER A 361 -19.75 2.39 -9.70
C SER A 361 -18.23 2.20 -9.86
N THR A 362 -17.65 1.02 -9.56
CA THR A 362 -16.21 0.94 -9.21
C THR A 362 -15.40 -0.23 -9.80
N ILE A 363 -15.95 -1.09 -10.66
CA ILE A 363 -15.24 -2.36 -10.98
C ILE A 363 -14.39 -2.32 -12.24
N ALA A 364 -13.08 -2.46 -12.02
CA ALA A 364 -12.14 -3.08 -12.96
C ALA A 364 -12.11 -4.60 -12.72
N LEU A 365 -12.54 -5.39 -13.70
CA LEU A 365 -12.43 -6.85 -13.66
C LEU A 365 -10.92 -7.27 -13.64
N LYS A 366 -10.55 -8.37 -12.97
CA LYS A 366 -9.18 -8.95 -12.99
C LYS A 366 -9.04 -9.95 -14.17
N VAL A 367 -8.05 -9.81 -15.06
CA VAL A 367 -7.79 -10.71 -16.22
C VAL A 367 -6.32 -11.05 -16.21
N HIS A 368 -6.01 -12.30 -16.52
CA HIS A 368 -4.66 -12.82 -16.65
C HIS A 368 -4.25 -12.73 -18.11
N ILE A 369 -3.11 -12.09 -18.39
CA ILE A 369 -2.64 -11.83 -19.75
C ILE A 369 -1.45 -12.76 -20.03
N CYS A 370 -1.43 -13.41 -21.19
CA CYS A 370 -0.25 -14.14 -21.63
C CYS A 370 0.76 -13.17 -22.25
N ALA A 371 1.89 -12.98 -21.58
CA ALA A 371 2.98 -12.12 -22.06
C ALA A 371 3.76 -12.72 -23.25
N LEU A 372 3.59 -14.03 -23.52
CA LEU A 372 4.28 -14.74 -24.60
C LEU A 372 3.53 -14.66 -25.93
N CYS A 373 2.27 -14.22 -25.92
CA CYS A 373 1.48 -14.01 -27.12
C CYS A 373 1.72 -12.59 -27.68
N PRO A 374 1.95 -12.42 -28.99
CA PRO A 374 2.11 -11.10 -29.61
C PRO A 374 0.94 -10.15 -29.34
N ASN A 375 -0.27 -10.71 -29.22
CA ASN A 375 -1.51 -9.97 -29.01
C ASN A 375 -1.99 -9.95 -27.55
N ALA A 376 -1.13 -10.30 -26.60
CA ALA A 376 -1.46 -10.28 -25.17
C ALA A 376 -2.77 -11.05 -24.85
N THR A 377 -2.86 -12.30 -25.30
CA THR A 377 -4.07 -13.13 -25.20
C THR A 377 -4.58 -13.20 -23.76
N ARG A 378 -5.88 -12.94 -23.58
CA ARG A 378 -6.49 -12.65 -22.27
C ARG A 378 -7.30 -13.81 -21.74
N PHE A 379 -7.06 -14.17 -20.49
CA PHE A 379 -7.70 -15.29 -19.81
C PHE A 379 -8.45 -14.82 -18.55
N PRO A 380 -9.71 -15.25 -18.37
CA PRO A 380 -10.50 -14.89 -17.19
C PRO A 380 -10.06 -15.65 -15.92
N ARG A 381 -9.23 -16.70 -16.04
CA ARG A 381 -8.71 -17.47 -14.90
C ARG A 381 -7.21 -17.75 -15.07
N SER A 382 -6.47 -17.75 -13.96
CA SER A 382 -5.04 -18.11 -13.96
C SER A 382 -4.78 -19.51 -14.52
N LYS A 383 -5.66 -20.47 -14.24
CA LYS A 383 -5.53 -21.84 -14.78
C LYS A 383 -5.66 -21.89 -16.31
N ASP A 384 -6.52 -21.04 -16.87
CA ASP A 384 -6.77 -20.98 -18.31
C ASP A 384 -5.53 -20.34 -18.99
N LEU A 385 -4.91 -19.33 -18.36
CA LEU A 385 -3.60 -18.81 -18.76
C LEU A 385 -2.50 -19.89 -18.68
N LYS A 386 -2.41 -20.64 -17.58
CA LYS A 386 -1.41 -21.70 -17.41
C LYS A 386 -1.58 -22.82 -18.44
N TYR A 387 -2.81 -23.20 -18.74
CA TYR A 387 -3.13 -24.18 -19.77
C TYR A 387 -2.75 -23.68 -21.16
N HIS A 388 -3.08 -22.43 -21.48
CA HIS A 388 -2.68 -21.81 -22.73
C HIS A 388 -1.16 -21.73 -22.88
N VAL A 389 -0.45 -21.24 -21.87
CA VAL A 389 1.03 -21.19 -21.88
C VAL A 389 1.61 -22.58 -22.07
N ARG A 390 1.04 -23.60 -21.43
CA ARG A 390 1.50 -24.98 -21.58
C ARG A 390 1.27 -25.55 -22.97
N ASN A 391 0.17 -25.24 -23.65
CA ASN A 391 -0.18 -25.89 -24.91
C ASN A 391 0.21 -25.09 -26.15
N VAL A 392 0.31 -23.77 -26.04
CA VAL A 392 0.62 -22.86 -27.16
C VAL A 392 2.08 -22.42 -27.14
N HIS A 393 2.72 -22.42 -25.97
CA HIS A 393 4.12 -21.99 -25.79
C HIS A 393 5.01 -23.12 -25.21
N SER A 394 4.59 -24.40 -25.33
CA SER A 394 5.39 -25.55 -24.87
C SER A 394 6.71 -25.70 -25.62
N SER A 395 6.74 -25.40 -26.92
CA SER A 395 7.93 -25.53 -27.77
C SER A 395 8.97 -24.42 -27.56
N THR A 396 8.59 -23.31 -26.93
CA THR A 396 9.50 -22.19 -26.60
C THR A 396 10.24 -22.42 -25.28
N ARG A 397 10.09 -23.60 -24.67
CA ARG A 397 10.60 -23.92 -23.33
C ARG A 397 11.91 -24.71 -23.33
N THR A 398 12.46 -25.06 -24.49
CA THR A 398 13.72 -25.80 -24.61
C THR A 398 14.98 -24.93 -24.66
N ASP A 399 14.87 -23.61 -24.87
CA ASP A 399 16.05 -22.73 -25.01
C ASP A 399 16.02 -21.48 -24.09
N LEU A 400 15.51 -21.61 -22.85
CA LEU A 400 15.58 -20.56 -21.81
C LEU A 400 15.95 -21.11 -20.43
#